data_AF-A0A9P5NC99-F1
#
_entry.id   AF-A0A9P5NC99-F1
#
_cell.length_a   1.000
_cell.length_b   1.000
_cell.length_c   1.000
_cell.angle_alpha   90.00
_cell.angle_beta   90.00
_cell.angle_gamma   90.00
#
_symmetry.space_group_name_H-M   'P 1'
#
loop_
_entity.id
_entity.type
_entity.pdbx_description
1 polymer ?
#
loop_
_entity_poly.entity_id
_entity_poly.type
_entity_poly.pdbx_seq_one_letter_code
_entity_poly.pdbx_strand_id
1 'polypeptide(L)'
;MGKAPAGRKRALSIPTKSTATTIGTPAAKRMKTGSTSTGKVTVDEVSDPEESSGEDEGSSSSDESEYEFSPLVGEFDLFSMSTPELCDAYAPPGKAKLYPEALYNTILASYEKPNKLITAQITVPSSYTAGKDGSMTSPHIVDPMDNEQWDIAIKNLREIKKLSAFKPRYGRPTKDAWNSLAFKGRLTLAYPRCGISTSSGTICIRPLWKAADGDGEIMELFEGSYSFKIAYNSMYSTSGYGRGIKRNIDFWAVRKLELEEELSEDD
;
A
#
# COMPACT_ATOMS: atom_id res chain seq x y z
N MET A 1 56.18 51.84 -2.76
CA MET A 1 56.14 51.82 -1.29
C MET A 1 54.74 51.45 -0.85
N GLY A 2 54.55 50.23 -0.33
CA GLY A 2 53.25 49.67 0.00
C GLY A 2 52.94 49.73 1.51
N LYS A 3 51.66 49.78 1.85
CA LYS A 3 51.13 49.38 3.15
C LYS A 3 49.81 48.63 2.94
N ALA A 4 49.80 47.36 3.35
CA ALA A 4 48.63 46.49 3.41
C ALA A 4 47.93 46.64 4.77
N PRO A 5 46.60 46.48 4.86
CA PRO A 5 45.89 46.45 6.14
C PRO A 5 45.88 45.06 6.79
N ALA A 6 45.93 45.09 8.13
CA ALA A 6 46.10 43.97 9.04
C ALA A 6 44.87 43.05 9.15
N GLY A 7 45.16 41.78 9.44
CA GLY A 7 44.21 40.68 9.49
C GLY A 7 43.23 40.69 10.67
N ARG A 8 42.02 40.17 10.41
CA ARG A 8 41.02 39.80 11.41
C ARG A 8 41.33 38.41 11.97
N LYS A 9 41.39 38.32 13.30
CA LYS A 9 41.52 37.09 14.08
C LYS A 9 40.22 36.28 14.00
N ARG A 10 40.29 35.02 13.56
CA ARG A 10 39.21 34.03 13.69
C ARG A 10 39.14 33.55 15.14
N ALA A 11 37.96 33.58 15.73
CA ALA A 11 37.68 32.93 17.00
C ALA A 11 37.56 31.41 16.78
N LEU A 12 38.28 30.63 17.59
CA LEU A 12 38.12 29.18 17.71
C LEU A 12 36.78 28.88 18.40
N SER A 13 35.88 28.19 17.70
CA SER A 13 34.73 27.53 18.31
C SER A 13 35.15 26.17 18.86
N ILE A 14 34.82 25.95 20.13
CA ILE A 14 35.09 24.75 20.93
C ILE A 14 34.30 23.55 20.36
N PRO A 15 34.91 22.36 20.20
CA PRO A 15 34.18 21.15 19.84
C PRO A 15 33.47 20.56 21.06
N THR A 16 32.14 20.55 21.05
CA THR A 16 31.31 19.76 21.96
C THR A 16 31.39 18.28 21.57
N LYS A 17 32.04 17.47 22.43
CA LYS A 17 32.01 16.01 22.36
C LYS A 17 30.58 15.52 22.56
N SER A 18 29.94 15.05 21.50
CA SER A 18 28.75 14.22 21.58
C SER A 18 29.17 12.76 21.76
N THR A 19 28.84 12.19 22.90
CA THR A 19 29.12 10.80 23.26
C THR A 19 28.18 9.89 22.47
N ALA A 20 28.69 9.26 21.41
CA ALA A 20 27.99 8.23 20.67
C ALA A 20 28.00 6.92 21.46
N THR A 21 26.88 6.58 22.09
CA THR A 21 26.65 5.25 22.67
C THR A 21 26.50 4.23 21.55
N THR A 22 27.56 3.45 21.34
CA THR A 22 27.57 2.29 20.44
C THR A 22 26.98 1.10 21.18
N ILE A 23 25.73 0.74 20.86
CA ILE A 23 25.12 -0.52 21.33
C ILE A 23 25.59 -1.63 20.38
N GLY A 24 26.50 -2.47 20.88
CA GLY A 24 26.99 -3.65 20.19
C GLY A 24 25.87 -4.68 19.97
N THR A 25 25.75 -5.15 18.74
CA THR A 25 24.88 -6.28 18.40
C THR A 25 25.69 -7.57 18.52
N PRO A 26 25.29 -8.55 19.35
CA PRO A 26 25.97 -9.83 19.41
C PRO A 26 25.66 -10.71 18.20
N ALA A 27 26.72 -11.27 17.61
CA ALA A 27 26.69 -12.23 16.53
C ALA A 27 26.07 -13.56 16.98
N ALA A 28 24.94 -13.94 16.38
CA ALA A 28 24.32 -15.24 16.59
C ALA A 28 24.99 -16.31 15.74
N LYS A 29 25.53 -17.33 16.41
CA LYS A 29 26.11 -18.54 15.84
C LYS A 29 25.07 -19.33 15.04
N ARG A 30 25.43 -19.66 13.81
CA ARG A 30 24.73 -20.54 12.88
C ARG A 30 24.83 -21.99 13.36
N MET A 31 23.77 -22.52 13.96
CA MET A 31 23.63 -23.95 14.23
C MET A 31 23.04 -24.67 13.01
N LYS A 32 23.74 -25.71 12.60
CA LYS A 32 23.43 -26.63 11.51
C LYS A 32 22.63 -27.79 12.14
N THR A 33 21.34 -27.89 11.85
CA THR A 33 20.49 -29.03 12.26
C THR A 33 20.21 -29.95 11.09
N GLY A 34 20.28 -31.25 11.40
CA GLY A 34 20.34 -32.37 10.48
C GLY A 34 19.08 -32.62 9.68
N SER A 35 19.33 -33.22 8.51
CA SER A 35 18.36 -33.85 7.62
C SER A 35 18.04 -35.25 8.16
N THR A 36 16.80 -35.50 8.54
CA THR A 36 16.29 -36.84 8.87
C THR A 36 15.21 -37.23 7.85
N SER A 37 15.44 -38.41 7.29
CA SER A 37 14.56 -39.32 6.53
C SER A 37 13.07 -39.03 6.46
N THR A 38 12.45 -39.34 5.31
CA THR A 38 11.37 -40.35 5.22
C THR A 38 11.22 -40.77 3.75
N GLY A 39 11.63 -42.00 3.43
CA GLY A 39 11.21 -42.67 2.20
C GLY A 39 9.84 -43.30 2.43
N LYS A 40 8.90 -43.08 1.51
CA LYS A 40 7.62 -43.79 1.47
C LYS A 40 7.53 -44.50 0.12
N VAL A 41 7.27 -45.79 0.23
CA VAL A 41 7.13 -46.79 -0.83
C VAL A 41 5.65 -46.98 -1.16
N THR A 42 5.40 -47.53 -2.35
CA THR A 42 4.18 -48.20 -2.88
C THR A 42 2.95 -47.33 -3.09
N VAL A 43 2.05 -47.56 -4.05
CA VAL A 43 1.85 -48.34 -5.30
C VAL A 43 0.40 -47.96 -5.59
N ASP A 44 0.00 -47.58 -6.81
CA ASP A 44 -1.37 -47.87 -7.23
C ASP A 44 -1.47 -47.85 -8.76
N GLU A 45 -1.87 -49.01 -9.26
CA GLU A 45 -2.19 -49.39 -10.61
C GLU A 45 -3.72 -49.29 -10.72
N VAL A 46 -4.23 -48.42 -11.60
CA VAL A 46 -5.64 -48.48 -12.01
C VAL A 46 -5.73 -48.15 -13.50
N SER A 47 -6.29 -49.11 -14.23
CA SER A 47 -6.58 -49.10 -15.65
C SER A 47 -7.80 -48.25 -16.00
N ASP A 48 -7.69 -47.54 -17.12
CA ASP A 48 -8.77 -47.12 -18.05
C ASP A 48 -9.48 -48.35 -18.68
N PRO A 49 -10.51 -48.20 -19.55
CA PRO A 49 -11.50 -47.11 -19.76
C PRO A 49 -12.95 -47.64 -19.88
N GLU A 50 -13.99 -46.80 -19.83
CA GLU A 50 -15.22 -47.05 -20.61
C GLU A 50 -15.87 -45.75 -21.10
N GLU A 51 -16.11 -45.75 -22.41
CA GLU A 51 -16.88 -44.79 -23.20
C GLU A 51 -18.34 -44.73 -22.72
N SER A 52 -18.92 -43.53 -22.70
CA SER A 52 -20.36 -43.37 -22.86
C SER A 52 -20.64 -42.06 -23.59
N SER A 53 -21.04 -42.22 -24.85
CA SER A 53 -21.53 -41.20 -25.75
C SER A 53 -22.96 -40.80 -25.37
N GLY A 54 -23.11 -39.61 -24.79
CA GLY A 54 -24.40 -38.92 -24.65
C GLY A 54 -24.42 -37.72 -25.60
N GLU A 55 -25.19 -37.84 -26.66
CA GLU A 55 -25.65 -36.73 -27.49
C GLU A 55 -26.58 -35.86 -26.62
N ASP A 56 -26.31 -34.57 -26.52
CA ASP A 56 -27.30 -33.63 -26.00
C ASP A 56 -27.33 -32.35 -26.84
N GLU A 57 -28.56 -32.01 -27.23
CA GLU A 57 -28.91 -31.00 -28.20
C GLU A 57 -28.90 -29.60 -27.59
N GLY A 58 -28.42 -28.63 -28.37
CA GLY A 58 -29.01 -27.29 -28.46
C GLY A 58 -29.22 -26.52 -27.14
N SER A 59 -28.16 -25.88 -26.64
CA SER A 59 -28.32 -24.68 -25.82
C SER A 59 -27.47 -23.55 -26.40
N SER A 60 -28.17 -22.66 -27.10
CA SER A 60 -27.66 -21.35 -27.53
C SER A 60 -27.43 -20.49 -26.29
N SER A 61 -26.26 -20.63 -25.65
CA SER A 61 -25.82 -19.68 -24.63
C SER A 61 -25.37 -18.41 -25.33
N SER A 62 -26.16 -17.36 -25.18
CA SER A 62 -25.72 -15.99 -25.43
C SER A 62 -24.44 -15.75 -24.63
N ASP A 63 -23.31 -15.67 -25.33
CA ASP A 63 -22.04 -15.14 -24.83
C ASP A 63 -22.25 -13.65 -24.48
N GLU A 64 -22.92 -13.38 -23.37
CA GLU A 64 -22.61 -12.20 -22.58
C GLU A 64 -21.34 -12.56 -21.80
N SER A 65 -20.19 -12.40 -22.46
CA SER A 65 -18.93 -12.28 -21.75
C SER A 65 -19.03 -10.99 -20.94
N GLU A 66 -19.63 -11.07 -19.76
CA GLU A 66 -19.46 -10.11 -18.69
C GLU A 66 -17.94 -9.93 -18.59
N TYR A 67 -17.45 -8.80 -19.08
CA TYR A 67 -16.08 -8.39 -18.87
C TYR A 67 -15.99 -8.17 -17.37
N GLU A 68 -15.61 -9.23 -16.65
CA GLU A 68 -15.49 -9.26 -15.20
C GLU A 68 -14.31 -8.35 -14.87
N PHE A 69 -14.60 -7.04 -14.77
CA PHE A 69 -13.59 -6.05 -14.45
C PHE A 69 -12.96 -6.45 -13.13
N SER A 70 -11.63 -6.46 -13.10
CA SER A 70 -10.90 -6.77 -11.89
C SER A 70 -11.41 -5.86 -10.76
N PRO A 71 -11.76 -6.43 -9.59
CA PRO A 71 -12.42 -5.66 -8.52
C PRO A 71 -11.56 -4.53 -7.95
N LEU A 72 -10.33 -4.39 -8.42
CA LEU A 72 -9.33 -3.45 -7.93
C LEU A 72 -9.06 -2.33 -8.95
N VAL A 73 -9.86 -2.22 -10.00
CA VAL A 73 -9.93 -1.04 -10.87
C VAL A 73 -10.68 0.09 -10.14
N GLY A 74 -10.25 1.33 -10.37
CA GLY A 74 -10.91 2.53 -9.86
C GLY A 74 -10.06 3.36 -8.91
N GLU A 75 -10.70 4.29 -8.21
CA GLU A 75 -10.09 5.15 -7.21
C GLU A 75 -10.30 4.60 -5.80
N PHE A 76 -9.25 4.67 -4.97
CA PHE A 76 -9.26 4.18 -3.61
C PHE A 76 -8.65 5.18 -2.65
N ASP A 77 -9.30 5.34 -1.49
CA ASP A 77 -8.73 6.05 -0.35
C ASP A 77 -8.08 5.04 0.61
N LEU A 78 -6.84 5.32 1.01
CA LEU A 78 -6.03 4.47 1.87
C LEU A 78 -5.99 5.02 3.30
N PHE A 79 -6.20 4.15 4.28
CA PHE A 79 -6.25 4.47 5.70
C PHE A 79 -5.22 3.65 6.47
N SER A 80 -4.30 4.32 7.17
CA SER A 80 -3.21 3.66 7.90
C SER A 80 -3.70 2.68 8.97
N MET A 81 -3.14 1.46 8.96
CA MET A 81 -3.29 0.45 10.02
C MET A 81 -2.59 0.81 11.34
N SER A 82 -2.05 2.03 11.43
CA SER A 82 -1.51 2.59 12.67
C SER A 82 -2.47 3.56 13.35
N THR A 83 -3.61 3.90 12.73
CA THR A 83 -4.61 4.83 13.28
C THR A 83 -5.42 4.14 14.38
N PRO A 84 -5.32 4.56 15.66
CA PRO A 84 -5.94 3.84 16.78
C PRO A 84 -7.45 3.64 16.66
N GLU A 85 -8.20 4.68 16.27
CA GLU A 85 -9.66 4.62 16.11
C GLU A 85 -10.09 3.51 15.14
N LEU A 86 -9.39 3.38 14.01
CA LEU A 86 -9.66 2.34 13.00
C LEU A 86 -9.23 0.95 13.48
N CYS A 87 -8.11 0.87 14.20
CA CYS A 87 -7.63 -0.37 14.80
C CYS A 87 -8.64 -0.94 15.80
N ASP A 88 -9.14 -0.07 16.69
CA ASP A 88 -10.09 -0.43 17.73
C ASP A 88 -11.45 -0.80 17.13
N ALA A 89 -11.87 -0.15 16.04
CA ALA A 89 -13.07 -0.52 15.30
C ALA A 89 -12.95 -1.92 14.67
N TYR A 90 -11.82 -2.24 14.03
CA TYR A 90 -11.62 -3.53 13.35
C TYR A 90 -11.40 -4.70 14.31
N ALA A 91 -10.59 -4.50 15.34
CA ALA A 91 -10.20 -5.53 16.31
C ALA A 91 -10.20 -4.95 17.73
N PRO A 92 -11.38 -4.75 18.35
CA PRO A 92 -11.49 -4.17 19.68
C PRO A 92 -10.68 -4.95 20.72
N PRO A 93 -10.02 -4.28 21.66
CA PRO A 93 -9.20 -4.93 22.67
C PRO A 93 -10.02 -5.93 23.51
N GLY A 94 -9.45 -7.11 23.74
CA GLY A 94 -10.10 -8.18 24.50
C GLY A 94 -11.11 -9.00 23.72
N LYS A 95 -11.37 -8.69 22.44
CA LYS A 95 -12.24 -9.51 21.57
C LYS A 95 -11.42 -10.33 20.59
N ALA A 96 -11.75 -11.62 20.47
CA ALA A 96 -11.14 -12.51 19.47
C ALA A 96 -11.75 -12.36 18.06
N LYS A 97 -12.98 -11.84 17.99
CA LYS A 97 -13.71 -11.63 16.74
C LYS A 97 -13.25 -10.33 16.06
N LEU A 98 -13.19 -10.35 14.73
CA LEU A 98 -12.92 -9.17 13.88
C LEU A 98 -14.24 -8.55 13.40
N TYR A 99 -14.21 -7.23 13.16
CA TYR A 99 -15.38 -6.42 12.83
C TYR A 99 -15.12 -5.54 11.59
N PRO A 100 -15.03 -6.14 10.38
CA PRO A 100 -14.77 -5.39 9.15
C PRO A 100 -15.86 -4.34 8.86
N GLU A 101 -17.13 -4.65 9.09
CA GLU A 101 -18.23 -3.69 8.91
C GLU A 101 -18.10 -2.46 9.83
N ALA A 102 -17.73 -2.66 11.10
CA ALA A 102 -17.51 -1.57 12.03
C ALA A 102 -16.33 -0.67 11.59
N LEU A 103 -15.26 -1.26 11.04
CA LEU A 103 -14.16 -0.52 10.43
C LEU A 103 -14.64 0.31 9.23
N TYR A 104 -15.41 -0.29 8.31
CA TYR A 104 -15.95 0.40 7.14
C TYR A 104 -16.77 1.62 7.55
N ASN A 105 -17.73 1.45 8.46
CA ASN A 105 -18.57 2.54 8.96
C ASN A 105 -17.75 3.63 9.67
N THR A 106 -16.69 3.25 10.38
CA THR A 106 -15.77 4.21 11.03
C THR A 106 -14.96 4.99 9.99
N ILE A 107 -14.56 4.36 8.89
CA ILE A 107 -13.92 5.05 7.75
C ILE A 107 -14.89 6.05 7.14
N LEU A 108 -16.15 5.66 6.89
CA LEU A 108 -17.16 6.56 6.34
C LEU A 108 -17.39 7.79 7.21
N ALA A 109 -17.59 7.60 8.51
CA ALA A 109 -17.72 8.68 9.48
C ALA A 109 -16.49 9.61 9.56
N SER A 110 -15.32 9.16 9.08
CA SER A 110 -14.12 9.98 9.06
C SER A 110 -14.09 11.02 7.92
N TYR A 111 -14.89 10.84 6.87
CA TYR A 111 -14.96 11.80 5.74
C TYR A 111 -15.61 13.13 6.14
N GLU A 112 -16.53 13.10 7.10
CA GLU A 112 -17.22 14.28 7.63
C GLU A 112 -16.31 15.11 8.55
N LYS A 113 -15.19 14.55 9.01
CA LYS A 113 -14.28 15.24 9.92
C LYS A 113 -13.36 16.19 9.12
N PRO A 114 -13.04 17.38 9.65
CA PRO A 114 -12.14 18.33 8.97
C PRO A 114 -10.72 17.78 8.79
N ASN A 115 -10.30 16.85 9.66
CA ASN A 115 -9.03 16.15 9.57
C ASN A 115 -9.26 14.72 9.07
N LYS A 116 -9.63 14.59 7.79
CA LYS A 116 -9.82 13.29 7.13
C LYS A 116 -8.64 12.36 7.43
N LEU A 117 -8.92 11.11 7.80
CA LEU A 117 -7.88 10.13 8.18
C LEU A 117 -7.16 9.52 6.96
N ILE A 118 -7.36 10.09 5.77
CA ILE A 118 -6.82 9.61 4.51
C ILE A 118 -5.29 9.75 4.54
N THR A 119 -4.62 8.61 4.37
CA THR A 119 -3.15 8.52 4.37
C THR A 119 -2.58 8.68 2.97
N ALA A 120 -3.30 8.19 1.96
CA ALA A 120 -2.96 8.30 0.55
C ALA A 120 -4.20 8.01 -0.30
N GLN A 121 -4.18 8.44 -1.55
CA GLN A 121 -5.19 8.09 -2.56
C GLN A 121 -4.48 7.41 -3.72
N ILE A 122 -5.12 6.43 -4.33
CA ILE A 122 -4.59 5.75 -5.52
C ILE A 122 -5.67 5.62 -6.59
N THR A 123 -5.23 5.63 -7.84
CA THR A 123 -6.07 5.29 -9.00
C THR A 123 -5.44 4.12 -9.73
N VAL A 124 -6.22 3.05 -9.91
CA VAL A 124 -5.85 1.88 -10.70
C VAL A 124 -6.62 1.95 -12.03
N PRO A 125 -5.93 2.03 -13.17
CA PRO A 125 -6.58 2.16 -14.46
C PRO A 125 -7.32 0.86 -14.82
N SER A 126 -8.39 0.98 -15.62
CA SER A 126 -9.18 -0.15 -16.13
C SER A 126 -8.39 -1.13 -17.01
N SER A 127 -7.22 -0.69 -17.48
CA SER A 127 -6.29 -1.51 -18.25
C SER A 127 -4.88 -1.14 -17.82
N TYR A 128 -4.08 -2.14 -17.45
CA TYR A 128 -2.69 -1.98 -16.99
C TYR A 128 -1.67 -2.40 -18.07
N THR A 129 -2.03 -2.24 -19.35
CA THR A 129 -1.11 -2.41 -20.47
C THR A 129 -0.02 -1.33 -20.46
N ALA A 130 1.09 -1.57 -21.17
CA ALA A 130 2.17 -0.60 -21.28
C ALA A 130 1.65 0.81 -21.65
N GLY A 131 2.00 1.81 -20.85
CA GLY A 131 1.56 3.20 -21.03
C GLY A 131 0.33 3.61 -20.22
N LYS A 132 -0.33 2.69 -19.51
CA LYS A 132 -1.41 2.99 -18.57
C LYS A 132 -0.95 2.72 -17.14
N ASP A 133 -0.23 3.70 -16.59
CA ASP A 133 0.23 3.68 -15.20
C ASP A 133 -0.92 4.11 -14.28
N GLY A 134 -0.95 3.59 -13.05
CA GLY A 134 -1.79 4.14 -11.99
C GLY A 134 -1.17 5.40 -11.38
N SER A 135 -1.92 6.07 -10.53
CA SER A 135 -1.45 7.24 -9.79
C SER A 135 -1.62 7.03 -8.29
N MET A 136 -0.82 7.77 -7.52
CA MET A 136 -0.86 7.81 -6.08
C MET A 136 -0.51 9.23 -5.62
N THR A 137 -1.26 9.73 -4.63
CA THR A 137 -0.97 10.98 -3.91
C THR A 137 -0.99 10.69 -2.41
N SER A 138 -0.28 11.49 -1.61
CA SER A 138 -0.28 11.36 -0.16
C SER A 138 0.04 12.70 0.52
N PRO A 139 -0.79 13.17 1.47
CA PRO A 139 -0.51 14.38 2.23
C PRO A 139 0.74 14.27 3.12
N HIS A 140 1.29 13.07 3.30
CA HIS A 140 2.48 12.82 4.11
C HIS A 140 3.77 12.70 3.28
N ILE A 141 3.67 12.79 1.95
CA ILE A 141 4.80 12.71 1.01
C ILE A 141 4.79 14.01 0.20
N VAL A 142 5.31 15.06 0.82
CA VAL A 142 5.38 16.42 0.27
C VAL A 142 6.81 16.82 -0.05
N ASP A 143 6.97 17.77 -0.95
CA ASP A 143 8.22 18.50 -1.15
C ASP A 143 8.45 19.43 0.04
N PRO A 144 9.58 19.32 0.75
CA PRO A 144 9.84 20.16 1.91
C PRO A 144 10.17 21.61 1.57
N MET A 145 10.30 21.99 0.28
CA MET A 145 10.55 23.37 -0.13
C MET A 145 9.26 24.18 -0.31
N ASP A 146 8.29 23.66 -1.04
CA ASP A 146 7.04 24.36 -1.38
C ASP A 146 5.81 23.78 -0.68
N ASN A 147 5.98 22.68 0.07
CA ASN A 147 4.91 21.95 0.74
C ASN A 147 3.86 21.40 -0.24
N GLU A 148 4.23 21.17 -1.50
CA GLU A 148 3.40 20.53 -2.52
C GLU A 148 3.43 19.00 -2.37
N GLN A 149 2.32 18.32 -2.63
CA GLN A 149 2.29 16.85 -2.64
C GLN A 149 3.02 16.31 -3.88
N TRP A 150 3.79 15.23 -3.69
CA TRP A 150 4.43 14.59 -4.82
C TRP A 150 3.43 13.72 -5.61
N ASP A 151 3.38 13.92 -6.92
CA ASP A 151 2.70 12.99 -7.83
C ASP A 151 3.52 11.70 -7.99
N ILE A 152 2.92 10.57 -7.62
CA ILE A 152 3.57 9.26 -7.66
C ILE A 152 2.86 8.39 -8.71
N ALA A 153 3.62 7.85 -9.66
CA ALA A 153 3.13 6.89 -10.63
C ALA A 153 3.24 5.45 -10.08
N ILE A 154 2.21 4.64 -10.35
CA ILE A 154 2.17 3.21 -10.07
C ILE A 154 2.43 2.46 -11.39
N LYS A 155 3.68 2.06 -11.59
CA LYS A 155 4.15 1.38 -12.80
C LYS A 155 4.13 -0.13 -12.66
N ASN A 156 4.12 -0.85 -13.79
CA ASN A 156 4.20 -2.31 -13.83
C ASN A 156 3.14 -2.98 -12.94
N LEU A 157 1.93 -2.42 -12.96
CA LEU A 157 0.76 -3.00 -12.31
C LEU A 157 0.51 -4.39 -12.87
N ARG A 158 0.31 -5.35 -11.97
CA ARG A 158 -0.04 -6.72 -12.34
C ARG A 158 -0.84 -7.38 -11.22
N GLU A 159 -1.66 -8.32 -11.63
CA GLU A 159 -2.36 -9.21 -10.73
C GLU A 159 -1.43 -10.31 -10.21
N ILE A 160 -1.61 -10.68 -8.95
CA ILE A 160 -0.87 -11.73 -8.27
C ILE A 160 -1.85 -12.56 -7.43
N LYS A 161 -1.67 -13.89 -7.46
CA LYS A 161 -2.51 -14.82 -6.68
C LYS A 161 -2.25 -14.76 -5.18
N LYS A 162 -1.06 -14.32 -4.75
CA LYS A 162 -0.65 -14.32 -3.34
C LYS A 162 0.24 -13.12 -3.00
N LEU A 163 -0.18 -12.32 -2.01
CA LEU A 163 0.68 -11.34 -1.34
C LEU A 163 1.64 -12.08 -0.40
N SER A 164 2.81 -12.49 -0.91
CA SER A 164 3.85 -13.08 -0.06
C SER A 164 4.65 -12.06 0.75
N ALA A 165 4.70 -10.80 0.28
CA ALA A 165 5.49 -9.74 0.89
C ALA A 165 4.76 -8.97 2.00
N PHE A 166 3.43 -9.04 2.05
CA PHE A 166 2.61 -8.36 3.04
C PHE A 166 2.23 -9.31 4.16
N LYS A 167 2.56 -8.91 5.39
CA LYS A 167 2.17 -9.60 6.61
C LYS A 167 1.19 -8.68 7.33
N PRO A 168 -0.12 -8.87 7.17
CA PRO A 168 -1.09 -7.98 7.78
C PRO A 168 -0.92 -7.99 9.30
N ARG A 169 -1.05 -6.82 9.92
CA ARG A 169 -0.98 -6.66 11.37
C ARG A 169 -2.14 -7.39 12.06
N TYR A 170 -3.28 -7.45 11.40
CA TYR A 170 -4.49 -8.08 11.90
C TYR A 170 -4.82 -9.34 11.11
N GLY A 171 -5.60 -10.24 11.73
CA GLY A 171 -6.16 -11.39 11.02
C GLY A 171 -7.16 -10.95 9.94
N ARG A 172 -7.51 -11.89 9.05
CA ARG A 172 -8.62 -11.71 8.10
C ARG A 172 -9.91 -12.30 8.68
N PRO A 173 -11.09 -11.75 8.34
CA PRO A 173 -12.36 -12.40 8.62
C PRO A 173 -12.36 -13.80 8.01
N THR A 174 -12.99 -14.78 8.66
CA THR A 174 -13.03 -16.17 8.18
C THR A 174 -14.28 -16.49 7.37
N LYS A 175 -15.44 -15.93 7.76
CA LYS A 175 -16.73 -16.22 7.12
C LYS A 175 -16.96 -15.40 5.85
N ASP A 176 -16.75 -14.09 5.95
CA ASP A 176 -17.08 -13.14 4.87
C ASP A 176 -15.82 -12.65 4.17
N ALA A 177 -14.82 -13.53 4.08
CA ALA A 177 -13.52 -13.20 3.50
C ALA A 177 -13.65 -13.08 1.98
N TRP A 178 -13.37 -11.89 1.44
CA TRP A 178 -13.31 -11.74 0.00
C TRP A 178 -11.92 -12.14 -0.52
N ASN A 179 -11.84 -13.34 -1.12
CA ASN A 179 -10.60 -13.86 -1.70
C ASN A 179 -10.63 -13.74 -3.22
N SER A 180 -10.13 -12.63 -3.75
CA SER A 180 -9.83 -12.49 -5.19
C SER A 180 -8.35 -12.21 -5.42
N LEU A 181 -7.96 -12.04 -6.68
CA LEU A 181 -6.63 -11.63 -7.08
C LEU A 181 -6.24 -10.33 -6.40
N ALA A 182 -4.94 -10.20 -6.14
CA ALA A 182 -4.37 -9.01 -5.56
C ALA A 182 -3.55 -8.26 -6.60
N PHE A 183 -3.26 -6.98 -6.35
CA PHE A 183 -2.39 -6.18 -7.22
C PHE A 183 -1.04 -5.92 -6.59
N LYS A 184 -0.05 -5.76 -7.45
CA LYS A 184 1.26 -5.23 -7.10
C LYS A 184 1.75 -4.26 -8.17
N GLY A 185 2.25 -3.12 -7.72
CA GLY A 185 2.84 -2.07 -8.56
C GLY A 185 4.17 -1.58 -8.02
N ARG A 186 4.93 -0.89 -8.87
CA ARG A 186 6.16 -0.16 -8.52
C ARG A 186 5.83 1.32 -8.42
N LEU A 187 6.19 1.94 -7.31
CA LEU A 187 6.03 3.37 -7.10
C LEU A 187 7.28 4.13 -7.58
N THR A 188 7.08 5.26 -8.25
CA THR A 188 8.13 6.22 -8.64
C THR A 188 7.49 7.59 -8.80
N LEU A 189 8.26 8.68 -8.75
CA LEU A 189 7.70 10.01 -9.08
C LEU A 189 7.17 10.00 -10.51
N ALA A 190 5.99 10.59 -10.72
CA ALA A 190 5.38 10.70 -12.05
C ALA A 190 6.26 11.53 -12.99
N TYR A 191 6.84 12.60 -12.46
CA TYR A 191 7.73 13.51 -13.19
C TYR A 191 9.08 13.64 -12.49
N PRO A 192 10.19 13.75 -13.24
CA PRO A 192 11.46 14.16 -12.66
C PRO A 192 11.32 15.54 -12.01
N ARG A 193 11.84 15.69 -10.79
CA ARG A 193 11.83 16.96 -10.03
C ARG A 193 13.26 17.34 -9.68
N CYS A 194 13.56 18.64 -9.77
CA CYS A 194 14.88 19.15 -9.39
C CYS A 194 15.17 18.80 -7.93
N GLY A 195 16.43 18.52 -7.60
CA GLY A 195 16.81 18.22 -6.23
C GLY A 195 16.54 16.78 -5.77
N ILE A 196 15.81 15.98 -6.54
CA ILE A 196 15.59 14.56 -6.25
C ILE A 196 16.63 13.72 -6.99
N SER A 197 17.38 12.88 -6.25
CA SER A 197 18.36 11.97 -6.86
C SER A 197 17.72 10.67 -7.33
N THR A 198 16.85 10.07 -6.52
CA THR A 198 16.13 8.84 -6.86
C THR A 198 14.77 8.77 -6.16
N SER A 199 13.82 8.10 -6.79
CA SER A 199 12.53 7.74 -6.19
C SER A 199 12.19 6.28 -6.51
N SER A 200 11.72 5.54 -5.51
CA SER A 200 11.36 4.13 -5.70
C SER A 200 10.47 3.62 -4.59
N GLY A 201 9.65 2.64 -4.92
CA GLY A 201 8.81 1.97 -3.96
C GLY A 201 8.00 0.84 -4.58
N THR A 202 7.15 0.24 -3.76
CA THR A 202 6.20 -0.79 -4.19
C THR A 202 4.90 -0.61 -3.44
N ILE A 203 3.79 -0.90 -4.12
CA ILE A 203 2.46 -1.01 -3.50
C ILE A 203 1.91 -2.40 -3.79
N CYS A 204 1.17 -2.96 -2.84
CA CYS A 204 0.30 -4.09 -3.06
C CYS A 204 -1.00 -3.92 -2.31
N ILE A 205 -2.09 -4.36 -2.93
CA ILE A 205 -3.45 -4.25 -2.41
C ILE A 205 -4.21 -5.53 -2.76
N ARG A 206 -5.08 -6.00 -1.87
CA ARG A 206 -5.96 -7.14 -2.09
C ARG A 206 -7.32 -6.91 -1.46
N PRO A 207 -8.36 -7.63 -1.89
CA PRO A 207 -9.65 -7.60 -1.21
C PRO A 207 -9.55 -8.23 0.17
N LEU A 208 -10.27 -7.65 1.13
CA LEU A 208 -10.32 -8.10 2.52
C LEU A 208 -11.69 -8.69 2.83
N TRP A 209 -12.74 -7.92 2.59
CA TRP A 209 -14.11 -8.20 3.01
C TRP A 209 -15.10 -7.52 2.06
N LYS A 210 -16.27 -8.14 1.87
CA LYS A 210 -17.38 -7.61 1.07
C LYS A 210 -18.70 -8.00 1.72
N ALA A 211 -19.65 -7.07 1.76
CA ALA A 211 -21.03 -7.31 2.15
C ALA A 211 -21.96 -6.36 1.40
N ALA A 212 -23.27 -6.57 1.55
CA ALA A 212 -24.28 -5.59 1.18
C ALA A 212 -24.87 -5.00 2.46
N ASP A 213 -25.21 -3.73 2.45
CA ASP A 213 -25.91 -3.09 3.57
C ASP A 213 -27.43 -3.38 3.52
N GLY A 214 -28.20 -2.69 4.38
CA GLY A 214 -29.65 -2.86 4.45
C GLY A 214 -30.39 -2.37 3.21
N ASP A 215 -29.79 -1.46 2.44
CA ASP A 215 -30.35 -0.88 1.22
C ASP A 215 -29.87 -1.63 -0.04
N GLY A 216 -28.96 -2.59 0.13
CA GLY A 216 -28.40 -3.41 -0.95
C GLY A 216 -27.11 -2.83 -1.54
N GLU A 217 -26.61 -1.72 -1.00
CA GLU A 217 -25.37 -1.10 -1.44
C GLU A 217 -24.17 -1.95 -1.04
N ILE A 218 -23.22 -2.07 -1.97
CA ILE A 218 -22.08 -2.95 -1.78
C ILE A 218 -21.01 -2.24 -0.94
N MET A 219 -20.72 -2.81 0.22
CA MET A 219 -19.60 -2.42 1.07
C MET A 219 -18.37 -3.25 0.75
N GLU A 220 -17.30 -2.59 0.31
CA GLU A 220 -16.04 -3.24 -0.05
C GLU A 220 -14.87 -2.73 0.80
N LEU A 221 -14.16 -3.65 1.42
CA LEU A 221 -12.91 -3.38 2.12
C LEU A 221 -11.75 -4.11 1.46
N PHE A 222 -10.63 -3.41 1.39
CA PHE A 222 -9.37 -3.89 0.87
C PHE A 222 -8.28 -3.69 1.92
N GLU A 223 -7.19 -4.43 1.79
CA GLU A 223 -6.00 -4.28 2.61
C GLU A 223 -4.73 -4.36 1.79
N GLY A 224 -3.66 -3.75 2.29
CA GLY A 224 -2.41 -3.76 1.58
C GLY A 224 -1.29 -3.07 2.32
N SER A 225 -0.19 -2.87 1.60
CA SER A 225 0.90 -2.05 2.07
C SER A 225 1.61 -1.36 0.92
N TYR A 226 2.20 -0.21 1.21
CA TYR A 226 3.13 0.45 0.33
C TYR A 226 4.43 0.81 1.04
N SER A 227 5.50 0.80 0.28
CA SER A 227 6.79 1.39 0.67
C SER A 227 7.18 2.41 -0.37
N PHE A 228 7.59 3.60 0.05
CA PHE A 228 8.08 4.63 -0.84
C PHE A 228 9.27 5.35 -0.24
N LYS A 229 10.27 5.58 -1.07
CA LYS A 229 11.51 6.26 -0.71
C LYS A 229 11.86 7.29 -1.78
N ILE A 230 12.10 8.51 -1.32
CA ILE A 230 12.73 9.58 -2.09
C ILE A 230 14.12 9.81 -1.49
N ALA A 231 15.15 9.87 -2.33
CA ALA A 231 16.47 10.34 -1.92
C ALA A 231 16.71 11.73 -2.50
N TYR A 232 17.14 12.65 -1.65
CA TYR A 232 17.48 14.01 -2.03
C TYR A 232 18.91 14.08 -2.58
N ASN A 233 19.18 15.05 -3.45
CA ASN A 233 20.53 15.36 -3.91
C ASN A 233 21.19 16.40 -2.98
N SER A 234 22.37 16.91 -3.37
CA SER A 234 23.13 17.87 -2.58
C SER A 234 22.33 19.14 -2.27
N MET A 235 21.51 19.64 -3.20
CA MET A 235 20.74 20.88 -3.07
C MET A 235 19.83 20.87 -1.82
N TYR A 236 18.97 19.86 -1.69
CA TYR A 236 18.11 19.70 -0.52
C TYR A 236 18.92 19.47 0.76
N SER A 237 20.01 18.69 0.68
CA SER A 237 20.84 18.39 1.85
C SER A 237 21.56 19.65 2.39
N THR A 238 22.02 20.54 1.49
CA THR A 238 22.66 21.80 1.87
C THR A 238 21.68 22.81 2.44
N SER A 239 20.40 22.73 2.05
CA SER A 239 19.31 23.53 2.61
C SER A 239 18.76 22.96 3.93
N GLY A 240 19.33 21.87 4.46
CA GLY A 240 18.97 21.32 5.77
C GLY A 240 17.79 20.33 5.77
N TYR A 241 17.24 19.96 4.60
CA TYR A 241 16.10 19.04 4.51
C TYR A 241 16.46 17.55 4.69
N GLY A 242 17.73 17.26 4.96
CA GLY A 242 18.22 15.90 5.17
C GLY A 242 18.46 15.12 3.87
N ARG A 243 18.39 13.79 3.95
CA ARG A 243 18.76 12.88 2.85
C ARG A 243 17.59 12.37 2.01
N GLY A 244 16.36 12.75 2.37
CA GLY A 244 15.15 12.24 1.74
C GLY A 244 14.14 11.70 2.74
N ILE A 245 13.09 11.08 2.19
CA ILE A 245 11.97 10.53 2.94
C ILE A 245 11.88 9.03 2.67
N LYS A 246 11.55 8.25 3.71
CA LYS A 246 11.17 6.85 3.59
C LYS A 246 9.89 6.61 4.38
N ARG A 247 8.90 5.98 3.76
CA ARG A 247 7.62 5.60 4.36
C ARG A 247 7.34 4.13 4.04
N ASN A 248 6.89 3.40 5.03
CA ASN A 248 6.27 2.08 4.86
C ASN A 248 4.97 2.13 5.64
N ILE A 249 3.86 1.85 4.97
CA ILE A 249 2.52 1.95 5.56
C ILE A 249 1.76 0.70 5.16
N ASP A 250 1.23 0.03 6.18
CA ASP A 250 0.16 -0.96 6.02
C ASP A 250 -1.17 -0.19 6.10
N PHE A 251 -2.12 -0.54 5.23
CA PHE A 251 -3.35 0.24 5.08
C PHE A 251 -4.57 -0.67 4.88
N TRP A 252 -5.72 -0.17 5.33
CA TRP A 252 -7.03 -0.52 4.78
C TRP A 252 -7.34 0.41 3.62
N ALA A 253 -8.21 -0.02 2.71
CA ALA A 253 -8.70 0.83 1.64
C ALA A 253 -10.17 0.60 1.37
N VAL A 254 -10.84 1.65 0.94
CA VAL A 254 -12.21 1.66 0.42
C VAL A 254 -12.18 2.32 -0.97
N ARG A 255 -13.22 2.10 -1.76
CA ARG A 255 -13.41 2.91 -2.97
C ARG A 255 -13.60 4.36 -2.55
N LYS A 256 -13.02 5.26 -3.34
CA LYS A 256 -13.21 6.69 -3.12
C LYS A 256 -14.69 7.01 -3.30
N LEU A 257 -15.25 7.70 -2.32
CA LEU A 257 -16.61 8.22 -2.41
C LEU A 257 -16.59 9.52 -3.20
N GLU A 258 -17.39 9.58 -4.26
CA GLU A 258 -17.80 10.85 -4.83
C GLU A 258 -18.79 11.46 -3.84
N LEU A 259 -18.29 12.31 -2.95
CA LEU A 259 -19.16 13.19 -2.20
C LEU A 259 -19.70 14.18 -3.24
N GLU A 260 -21.00 14.08 -3.55
CA GLU A 260 -21.69 15.15 -4.23
C GLU A 260 -21.52 16.39 -3.35
N GLU A 261 -20.60 17.25 -3.73
CA GLU A 261 -20.59 18.60 -3.21
C GLU A 261 -21.89 19.22 -3.72
N GLU A 262 -22.93 19.20 -2.87
CA GLU A 262 -24.06 20.09 -3.01
C GLU A 262 -23.46 21.50 -3.04
N LEU A 263 -23.20 21.98 -4.26
CA LEU A 263 -22.90 23.36 -4.54
C LEU A 263 -24.11 24.13 -4.01
N SER A 264 -23.98 24.63 -2.79
CA SER A 264 -24.83 25.68 -2.28
C SER A 264 -24.58 26.90 -3.16
N GLU A 265 -25.22 26.94 -4.32
CA GLU A 265 -25.56 28.14 -5.07
C GLU A 265 -26.57 28.92 -4.21
N ASP A 266 -26.11 29.47 -3.09
CA ASP A 266 -26.87 30.47 -2.35
C ASP A 266 -26.29 31.85 -2.69
N ASP A 267 -27.08 32.54 -3.53
CA ASP A 267 -27.23 33.97 -3.87
C ASP A 267 -26.32 35.02 -3.19
#